data_AF-A0A937ZY84-F1
#
_entry.id   AF-A0A937ZY84-F1
#
_cell.length_a   1.000
_cell.length_b   1.000
_cell.length_c   1.000
_cell.angle_alpha   90.00
_cell.angle_beta   90.00
_cell.angle_gamma   90.00
#
_symmetry.space_group_name_H-M   'P 1'
#
loop_
_entity.id
_entity.type
_entity.pdbx_description
1 polymer ?
#
loop_
_entity_poly.entity_id
_entity_poly.type
_entity_poly.pdbx_seq_one_letter_code
_entity_poly.pdbx_strand_id
1 'polypeptide(L)' 'TRDKSLSAQFEHSIGITEDSCEIFTISPMGRDKPPYA' A
#
# COMPACT_ATOMS: atom_id res chain seq x y z
N THR A 1 -15.45 -8.73 -8.23
CA THR A 1 -16.34 -7.58 -8.51
C THR A 1 -17.68 -8.09 -9.04
N ARG A 2 -18.73 -7.25 -9.06
CA ARG A 2 -20.08 -7.60 -9.55
C ARG A 2 -20.06 -8.12 -11.00
N ASP A 3 -19.10 -7.67 -11.79
CA ASP A 3 -18.85 -8.04 -13.18
C ASP A 3 -17.81 -9.16 -13.35
N LYS A 4 -17.35 -9.79 -12.26
CA LYS A 4 -16.32 -10.85 -12.26
C LYS A 4 -15.00 -10.46 -12.91
N SER A 5 -14.75 -9.17 -13.11
CA SER A 5 -13.42 -8.70 -13.49
C SER A 5 -12.39 -9.03 -12.40
N LEU A 6 -11.13 -9.12 -12.81
CA LEU A 6 -10.02 -9.22 -11.86
C LEU A 6 -9.98 -7.95 -10.99
N SER A 7 -9.61 -8.12 -9.72
CA SER A 7 -9.38 -7.03 -8.77
C SER A 7 -8.18 -7.35 -7.90
N ALA A 8 -7.47 -6.31 -7.47
CA ALA A 8 -6.38 -6.40 -6.51
C ALA A 8 -6.53 -5.27 -5.48
N GLN A 9 -5.90 -5.44 -4.32
CA GLN A 9 -5.89 -4.47 -3.24
C GLN A 9 -4.50 -4.43 -2.60
N PHE A 10 -4.09 -3.23 -2.19
CA PHE A 10 -2.97 -2.96 -1.30
C PHE A 10 -3.50 -2.13 -0.13
N GLU A 11 -2.82 -2.17 1.01
CA GLU A 11 -3.25 -1.46 2.21
C GLU A 11 -2.04 -0.89 2.96
N HIS A 12 -2.17 0.35 3.44
CA HIS A 12 -1.22 1.00 4.32
C HIS A 12 -1.93 1.65 5.50
N SER A 13 -1.33 1.53 6.69
CA SER A 13 -1.71 2.33 7.85
C SER A 13 -0.93 3.64 7.82
N ILE A 14 -1.64 4.76 7.87
CA ILE A 14 -1.05 6.10 7.80
C ILE A 14 -1.49 6.97 8.98
N GLY A 15 -0.61 7.90 9.39
CA GLY A 15 -0.92 9.00 10.29
C GLY A 15 -0.80 10.34 9.56
N ILE A 16 -1.66 11.30 9.88
CA ILE A 16 -1.54 12.68 9.38
C ILE A 16 -0.67 13.47 10.35
N THR A 17 0.27 14.24 9.82
CA THR A 17 1.14 15.15 10.56
C THR A 17 0.76 16.60 10.24
N GLU A 18 1.40 17.58 10.88
CA GLU A 18 1.08 19.00 10.69
C GLU A 18 1.17 19.44 9.23
N ASP A 19 2.18 18.95 8.51
CA ASP A 19 2.47 19.33 7.12
C ASP A 19 2.24 18.21 6.10
N SER A 20 2.06 16.95 6.52
CA SER A 20 2.05 15.79 5.61
C SER A 20 1.38 14.51 6.18
N CYS A 21 1.79 13.32 5.71
CA CYS A 21 1.41 12.04 6.28
C CYS A 21 2.60 11.10 6.41
N GLU A 22 2.55 10.23 7.40
CA GLU A 22 3.53 9.19 7.65
C GLU A 22 2.91 7.82 7.36
N ILE A 23 3.64 6.94 6.66
CA ILE A 23 3.21 5.58 6.34
C ILE A 23 3.94 4.60 7.26
N PHE A 24 3.19 3.96 8.16
CA PHE A 24 3.78 3.06 9.16
C PHE A 24 4.16 1.69 8.62
N THR A 25 3.55 1.28 7.50
CA THR A 25 3.70 -0.08 6.96
C THR A 25 4.49 -0.11 5.65
N ILE A 26 5.40 0.85 5.44
CA ILE A 26 6.38 0.82 4.33
C ILE A 26 7.24 -0.45 4.43
N SER A 27 7.51 -1.09 3.29
CA SER A 27 8.40 -2.25 3.26
C SER A 27 9.84 -1.84 3.61
N PRO A 28 10.48 -2.45 4.63
CA PRO A 28 11.88 -2.15 4.97
C PRO A 28 12.86 -2.50 3.85
N MET A 29 12.45 -3.36 2.91
CA MET A 29 13.26 -3.79 1.76
C MET A 29 12.85 -3.07 0.46
N GLY A 30 11.96 -2.06 0.52
CA GLY A 30 11.43 -1.37 -0.66
C GLY A 30 10.60 -2.29 -1.58
N ARG A 31 10.00 -3.34 -1.02
CA ARG A 31 9.20 -4.35 -1.73
C ARG A 31 7.72 -4.04 -1.60
N ASP A 32 7.29 -2.89 -2.08
CA ASP A 32 5.90 -2.42 -1.90
C ASP A 32 4.92 -3.00 -2.94
N LYS A 33 5.42 -3.47 -4.09
CA LYS A 33 4.62 -4.12 -5.14
C LYS A 33 5.41 -5.16 -5.97
N PRO A 34 4.76 -6.20 -6.52
CA PRO A 34 5.43 -7.27 -7.26
C PRO A 34 5.97 -6.82 -8.64
N PRO A 35 6.82 -7.65 -9.28
CA PRO A 35 7.43 -8.87 -8.75
C PRO A 35 8.54 -8.55 -7.73
N TYR A 36 8.68 -9.42 -6.73
CA TYR A 36 9.80 -9.35 -5.78
C TYR A 36 10.87 -10.34 -6.22
N ALA A 37 12.12 -9.89 -6.30
CA ALA A 37 13.27 -10.74 -6.64
C ALA A 37 13.72 -11.62 -5.47
#